data_AF-F8Q926-F1
#
_entry.id   AF-F8Q926-F1
#
_cell.length_a   1.000
_cell.length_b   1.000
_cell.length_c   1.000
_cell.angle_alpha   90.00
_cell.angle_beta   90.00
_cell.angle_gamma   90.00
#
_symmetry.space_group_name_H-M   'P 1'
#
loop_
_entity.id
_entity.type
_entity.pdbx_description
1 polymer ?
#
loop_
_entity_poly.entity_id
_entity_poly.type
_entity_poly.pdbx_seq_one_letter_code
_entity_poly.pdbx_strand_id
1 'polypeptide(L)'
;MGSFWFEPPAPHSQKAVQHNSVQTVQLAERVAGWNVSYAIVEEELRRQNSSTIDFALCLGATASDKLAQRTKGKSGLPLGHLEKKDEVVANVIWRFLELRGFLLNSHTHSPLARAMYTAIKQARLNDKFQDPLYLFLELVRAGVMHGHLWSGRAFSGGPSFGTDDEKSCMLLVMRVLSIVPLNFKPQPWSAPLSRELLVFNSFVRSLTRALRTLLEVTSLNMLLRSDARRARDDLLDITLSLPFQSEVNTGFGVLAKVYLDALTHINNGTRVRDPNAEGVREAKALALEICEDTFPGVKMPKQEVERGFRFWDIALTGMRLLHSEGAVLRELIDQFEAAEAWLAPMRP
;
A
#
# COMPACT_ATOMS: atom_id res chain seq x y z
N MET A 1 -15.77 20.15 -15.81
CA MET A 1 -15.24 21.25 -16.64
C MET A 1 -14.07 21.88 -15.90
N GLY A 2 -12.98 22.19 -16.59
CA GLY A 2 -11.83 22.90 -16.02
C GLY A 2 -11.63 24.27 -16.69
N SER A 3 -10.81 25.12 -16.10
CA SER A 3 -10.33 26.37 -16.72
C SER A 3 -8.92 26.17 -17.28
N PHE A 4 -8.50 27.00 -18.23
CA PHE A 4 -7.08 27.04 -18.61
C PHE A 4 -6.23 27.50 -17.41
N TRP A 5 -5.03 26.90 -17.26
CA TRP A 5 -4.15 27.17 -16.12
C TRP A 5 -3.80 28.66 -15.98
N PHE A 6 -3.49 29.31 -17.11
CA PHE A 6 -3.03 30.71 -17.19
C PHE A 6 -4.17 31.72 -17.28
N GLU A 7 -5.42 31.28 -17.35
CA GLU A 7 -6.55 32.19 -17.46
C GLU A 7 -6.87 32.74 -16.06
N PRO A 8 -6.79 34.07 -15.86
CA PRO A 8 -7.16 34.67 -14.59
C PRO A 8 -8.65 34.39 -14.32
N PRO A 9 -9.06 34.24 -13.05
CA PRO A 9 -10.47 34.06 -12.71
C PRO A 9 -11.25 35.33 -13.05
N ALA A 10 -11.68 35.47 -14.30
CA ALA A 10 -12.48 36.59 -14.77
C ALA A 10 -13.98 36.25 -14.58
N PRO A 11 -14.79 37.20 -14.08
CA PRO A 11 -16.20 36.93 -13.75
C PRO A 11 -17.11 36.68 -14.95
N HIS A 12 -16.70 36.99 -16.19
CA HIS A 12 -17.61 37.04 -17.35
C HIS A 12 -17.20 36.23 -18.59
N SER A 13 -16.14 35.41 -18.55
CA SER A 13 -15.80 34.54 -19.67
C SER A 13 -14.76 33.48 -19.28
N GLN A 14 -15.10 32.55 -18.38
CA GLN A 14 -14.28 31.35 -18.27
C GLN A 14 -14.63 30.43 -19.45
N LYS A 15 -13.73 30.30 -20.43
CA LYS A 15 -13.86 29.24 -21.43
C LYS A 15 -13.60 27.91 -20.74
N ALA A 16 -14.68 27.30 -20.26
CA ALA A 16 -14.66 25.97 -19.66
C ALA A 16 -14.10 24.96 -20.68
N VAL A 17 -12.93 24.42 -20.38
CA VAL A 17 -12.35 23.29 -21.11
C VAL A 17 -13.15 22.05 -20.75
N GLN A 18 -13.82 21.51 -21.76
CA GLN A 18 -14.53 20.24 -21.66
C GLN A 18 -13.53 19.09 -21.73
N HIS A 19 -13.84 17.99 -21.04
CA HIS A 19 -13.15 16.74 -21.30
C HIS A 19 -13.73 16.11 -22.57
N ASN A 20 -12.86 15.67 -23.49
CA ASN A 20 -13.30 15.03 -24.73
C ASN A 20 -13.81 13.59 -24.50
N SER A 21 -13.42 12.96 -23.39
CA SER A 21 -13.83 11.60 -23.03
C SER A 21 -14.99 11.63 -22.03
N VAL A 22 -16.10 10.98 -22.39
CA VAL A 22 -17.27 10.78 -21.51
C VAL A 22 -16.88 10.07 -20.22
N GLN A 23 -15.98 9.09 -20.28
CA GLN A 23 -15.48 8.37 -19.11
C GLN A 23 -14.75 9.32 -18.15
N THR A 24 -13.92 10.23 -18.69
CA THR A 24 -13.22 11.23 -17.86
C THR A 24 -14.20 12.22 -17.23
N VAL A 25 -15.24 12.65 -17.95
CA VAL A 25 -16.30 13.50 -17.39
C VAL A 25 -16.97 12.82 -16.19
N GLN A 26 -17.41 11.57 -16.36
CA GLN A 26 -18.08 10.80 -15.30
C GLN A 26 -17.19 10.60 -14.07
N LEU A 27 -15.90 10.32 -14.26
CA LEU A 27 -14.94 10.19 -13.16
C LEU A 27 -14.72 11.52 -12.45
N ALA A 28 -14.59 12.63 -13.19
CA ALA A 28 -14.42 13.96 -12.61
C ALA A 28 -15.66 14.44 -11.85
N GLU A 29 -16.86 14.10 -12.32
CA GLU A 29 -18.12 14.40 -11.64
C GLU A 29 -18.29 13.57 -10.37
N ARG A 30 -17.90 12.29 -10.41
CA ARG A 30 -17.96 11.39 -9.25
C ARG A 30 -17.22 11.98 -8.04
N VAL A 31 -16.01 12.49 -8.26
CA VAL A 31 -15.19 13.04 -7.19
C VAL A 31 -15.43 14.52 -6.86
N ALA A 32 -16.35 15.18 -7.56
CA ALA A 32 -16.64 16.60 -7.34
C ALA A 32 -17.26 16.87 -5.95
N GLY A 33 -17.80 15.84 -5.29
CA GLY A 33 -18.36 15.93 -3.93
C GLY A 33 -17.32 16.14 -2.83
N TRP A 34 -16.04 15.89 -3.11
CA TRP A 34 -14.94 16.10 -2.15
C TRP A 34 -14.46 17.53 -2.14
N ASN A 35 -14.85 18.28 -1.11
CA ASN A 35 -14.31 19.60 -0.79
C ASN A 35 -14.36 19.80 0.73
N VAL A 36 -13.51 19.05 1.43
CA VAL A 36 -13.42 19.05 2.89
C VAL A 36 -12.51 20.19 3.33
N SER A 37 -13.03 21.10 4.16
CA SER A 37 -12.27 22.26 4.62
C SER A 37 -11.21 21.91 5.66
N TYR A 38 -10.22 22.79 5.79
CA TYR A 38 -9.14 22.67 6.76
C TYR A 38 -9.63 22.46 8.20
N ALA A 39 -10.73 23.13 8.60
CA ALA A 39 -11.26 22.98 9.96
C ALA A 39 -11.64 21.51 10.28
N ILE A 40 -12.17 20.79 9.31
CA ILE A 40 -12.51 19.37 9.47
C ILE A 40 -11.25 18.52 9.49
N VAL A 41 -10.28 18.82 8.63
CA VAL A 41 -8.98 18.13 8.59
C VAL A 41 -8.21 18.30 9.91
N GLU A 42 -8.18 19.50 10.47
CA GLU A 42 -7.56 19.81 11.76
C GLU A 42 -8.27 19.08 12.92
N GLU A 43 -9.61 19.05 12.92
CA GLU A 43 -10.37 18.29 13.90
C GLU A 43 -10.04 16.80 13.84
N GLU A 44 -9.87 16.25 12.63
CA GLU A 44 -9.51 14.85 12.42
C GLU A 44 -8.08 14.52 12.84
N LEU A 45 -7.11 15.40 12.55
CA LEU A 45 -5.74 15.29 13.06
C LEU A 45 -5.75 15.19 14.58
N ARG A 46 -6.50 16.07 15.26
CA ARG A 46 -6.63 16.05 16.73
C ARG A 46 -7.36 14.80 17.23
N ARG A 47 -8.48 14.42 16.61
CA ARG A 47 -9.31 13.27 17.02
C ARG A 47 -8.54 11.95 16.91
N GLN A 48 -7.73 11.81 15.88
CA GLN A 48 -6.96 10.59 15.60
C GLN A 48 -5.55 10.62 16.21
N ASN A 49 -5.18 11.71 16.89
CA ASN A 49 -3.82 11.93 17.40
C ASN A 49 -2.75 11.74 16.30
N SER A 50 -3.02 12.28 15.11
CA SER A 50 -2.14 12.20 13.95
C SER A 50 -1.46 13.54 13.70
N SER A 51 -0.23 13.48 13.18
CA SER A 51 0.52 14.63 12.69
C SER A 51 0.73 14.59 11.17
N THR A 52 0.11 13.64 10.47
CA THR A 52 0.29 13.39 9.04
C THR A 52 -1.03 13.26 8.31
N ILE A 53 -1.08 13.76 7.08
CA ILE A 53 -2.18 13.55 6.14
C ILE A 53 -1.87 12.33 5.28
N ASP A 54 -2.47 11.20 5.61
CA ASP A 54 -2.21 9.90 4.98
C ASP A 54 -3.48 9.05 4.83
N PHE A 55 -3.34 7.81 4.34
CA PHE A 55 -4.49 6.91 4.17
C PHE A 55 -5.17 6.61 5.50
N ALA A 56 -4.43 6.41 6.60
CA ALA A 56 -4.99 6.15 7.91
C ALA A 56 -5.90 7.31 8.36
N LEU A 57 -5.43 8.56 8.25
CA LEU A 57 -6.22 9.74 8.59
C LEU A 57 -7.49 9.83 7.74
N CYS A 58 -7.36 9.72 6.42
CA CYS A 58 -8.47 9.85 5.48
C CYS A 58 -9.53 8.74 5.64
N LEU A 59 -9.10 7.50 5.87
CA LEU A 59 -10.00 6.39 6.17
C LEU A 59 -10.63 6.54 7.56
N GLY A 60 -9.88 7.05 8.54
CA GLY A 60 -10.39 7.33 9.88
C GLY A 60 -11.50 8.39 9.88
N ALA A 61 -11.39 9.41 9.03
CA ALA A 61 -12.40 10.47 8.86
C ALA A 61 -13.69 9.98 8.19
N THR A 62 -13.69 8.78 7.62
CA THR A 62 -14.82 8.17 6.90
C THR A 62 -15.25 6.83 7.51
N ALA A 63 -14.72 6.49 8.69
CA ALA A 63 -14.86 5.17 9.32
C ALA A 63 -16.27 4.85 9.87
N SER A 64 -17.17 5.82 9.90
CA SER A 64 -18.58 5.62 10.27
C SER A 64 -19.46 6.59 9.49
N ASP A 65 -20.75 6.30 9.37
CA ASP A 65 -21.69 7.18 8.66
C ASP A 65 -21.68 8.60 9.22
N LYS A 66 -21.64 8.74 10.55
CA LYS A 66 -21.55 10.05 11.23
C LYS A 66 -20.31 10.84 10.80
N LEU A 67 -19.16 10.17 10.69
CA LEU A 67 -17.92 10.81 10.28
C LEU A 67 -17.93 11.11 8.77
N ALA A 68 -18.38 10.17 7.95
CA ALA A 68 -18.53 10.34 6.50
C ALA A 68 -19.41 11.55 6.15
N GLN A 69 -20.53 11.76 6.85
CA GLN A 69 -21.40 12.92 6.62
C GLN A 69 -20.71 14.27 6.84
N ARG A 70 -19.71 14.36 7.74
CA ARG A 70 -18.93 15.59 7.95
C ARG A 70 -18.07 15.93 6.74
N THR A 71 -17.65 14.92 5.99
CA THR A 71 -16.79 15.11 4.80
C THR A 71 -17.57 15.49 3.53
N LYS A 72 -18.90 15.53 3.59
CA LYS A 72 -19.74 15.96 2.46
C LYS A 72 -19.95 17.46 2.48
N GLY A 73 -19.84 18.08 1.31
CA GLY A 73 -20.26 19.47 1.13
C GLY A 73 -21.74 19.66 1.52
N LYS A 74 -22.05 20.79 2.16
CA LYS A 74 -23.45 21.13 2.48
C LYS A 74 -24.16 21.53 1.19
N SER A 75 -25.26 20.85 0.88
CA SER A 75 -26.09 21.15 -0.30
C SER A 75 -26.52 22.61 -0.31
N GLY A 76 -26.41 23.27 -1.46
CA GLY A 76 -26.84 24.66 -1.66
C GLY A 76 -25.85 25.75 -1.23
N LEU A 77 -24.69 25.40 -0.65
CA LEU A 77 -23.60 26.35 -0.42
C LEU A 77 -22.54 26.23 -1.51
N PRO A 78 -21.95 27.35 -1.98
CA PRO A 78 -20.77 27.29 -2.84
C PRO A 78 -19.69 26.47 -2.15
N LEU A 79 -19.11 25.51 -2.87
CA LEU A 79 -17.95 24.78 -2.37
C LEU A 79 -16.85 25.78 -2.05
N GLY A 80 -16.27 25.66 -0.85
CA GLY A 80 -15.18 26.52 -0.41
C GLY A 80 -13.96 26.37 -1.32
N HIS A 81 -13.16 27.43 -1.40
CA HIS A 81 -11.90 27.37 -2.11
C HIS A 81 -10.82 26.80 -1.19
N LEU A 82 -10.19 25.69 -1.56
CA LEU A 82 -9.14 25.07 -0.75
C LEU A 82 -7.84 25.89 -0.87
N GLU A 83 -7.35 26.38 0.26
CA GLU A 83 -6.20 27.29 0.33
C GLU A 83 -4.99 26.64 0.98
N LYS A 84 -5.17 25.93 2.09
CA LYS A 84 -4.06 25.35 2.85
C LYS A 84 -3.57 24.05 2.23
N LYS A 85 -2.28 23.77 2.39
CA LYS A 85 -1.63 22.54 1.91
C LYS A 85 -2.36 21.27 2.39
N ASP A 86 -2.63 21.17 3.69
CA ASP A 86 -3.16 19.94 4.29
C ASP A 86 -4.56 19.58 3.79
N GLU A 87 -5.44 20.56 3.61
CA GLU A 87 -6.77 20.31 3.04
C GLU A 87 -6.68 19.92 1.56
N VAL A 88 -5.74 20.50 0.80
CA VAL A 88 -5.47 20.09 -0.58
C VAL A 88 -5.00 18.62 -0.62
N VAL A 89 -4.00 18.24 0.18
CA VAL A 89 -3.48 16.87 0.23
C VAL A 89 -4.58 15.88 0.65
N ALA A 90 -5.35 16.20 1.69
CA ALA A 90 -6.42 15.32 2.18
C ALA A 90 -7.51 15.11 1.12
N ASN A 91 -7.95 16.18 0.44
CA ASN A 91 -8.94 16.07 -0.64
C ASN A 91 -8.41 15.27 -1.82
N VAL A 92 -7.13 15.40 -2.20
CA VAL A 92 -6.55 14.55 -3.25
C VAL A 92 -6.61 13.07 -2.85
N ILE A 93 -6.25 12.74 -1.60
CA ILE A 93 -6.28 11.35 -1.12
C ILE A 93 -7.72 10.81 -1.13
N TRP A 94 -8.71 11.55 -0.62
CA TRP A 94 -10.11 11.09 -0.65
C TRP A 94 -10.65 10.88 -2.06
N ARG A 95 -10.41 11.83 -2.97
CA ARG A 95 -10.79 11.70 -4.38
C ARG A 95 -10.13 10.48 -5.02
N PHE A 96 -8.84 10.27 -4.76
CA PHE A 96 -8.12 9.09 -5.22
C PHE A 96 -8.71 7.78 -4.68
N LEU A 97 -9.02 7.72 -3.38
CA LEU A 97 -9.64 6.55 -2.75
C LEU A 97 -11.01 6.24 -3.35
N GLU A 98 -11.83 7.24 -3.68
CA GLU A 98 -13.10 7.02 -4.37
C GLU A 98 -12.91 6.55 -5.82
N LEU A 99 -11.98 7.16 -6.59
CA LEU A 99 -11.67 6.73 -7.95
C LEU A 99 -11.21 5.28 -8.02
N ARG A 100 -10.50 4.82 -6.98
CA ARG A 100 -10.03 3.44 -6.87
C ARG A 100 -11.04 2.50 -6.21
N GLY A 101 -12.20 2.99 -5.79
CA GLY A 101 -13.29 2.21 -5.20
C GLY A 101 -13.00 1.74 -3.76
N PHE A 102 -12.07 2.39 -3.06
CA PHE A 102 -11.91 2.22 -1.61
C PHE A 102 -13.04 2.96 -0.89
N LEU A 103 -13.37 4.16 -1.34
CA LEU A 103 -14.53 4.89 -0.84
C LEU A 103 -15.68 4.83 -1.85
N LEU A 104 -16.89 4.76 -1.33
CA LEU A 104 -18.13 4.89 -2.11
C LEU A 104 -18.49 6.37 -2.22
N ASN A 105 -19.35 6.73 -3.18
CA ASN A 105 -19.88 8.10 -3.34
C ASN A 105 -20.62 8.61 -2.08
N SER A 106 -21.03 7.70 -1.18
CA SER A 106 -21.55 8.04 0.15
C SER A 106 -20.49 8.48 1.15
N HIS A 107 -19.21 8.58 0.74
CA HIS A 107 -18.02 8.83 1.56
C HIS A 107 -17.81 7.75 2.64
N THR A 108 -18.36 6.56 2.44
CA THR A 108 -18.24 5.42 3.36
C THR A 108 -17.30 4.37 2.76
N HIS A 109 -16.80 3.48 3.61
CA HIS A 109 -15.86 2.45 3.19
C HIS A 109 -16.52 1.39 2.30
N SER A 110 -15.81 0.97 1.25
CA SER A 110 -16.02 -0.31 0.59
C SER A 110 -15.32 -1.45 1.37
N PRO A 111 -15.47 -2.72 0.96
CA PRO A 111 -14.70 -3.82 1.56
C PRO A 111 -13.20 -3.60 1.58
N LEU A 112 -12.63 -3.02 0.50
CA LEU A 112 -11.21 -2.72 0.40
C LEU A 112 -10.77 -1.67 1.43
N ALA A 113 -11.56 -0.60 1.61
CA ALA A 113 -11.26 0.41 2.62
C ALA A 113 -11.36 -0.13 4.04
N ARG A 114 -12.39 -0.95 4.34
CA ARG A 114 -12.50 -1.58 5.66
C ARG A 114 -11.32 -2.51 5.94
N ALA A 115 -10.88 -3.27 4.94
CA ALA A 115 -9.73 -4.18 5.06
C ALA A 115 -8.47 -3.38 5.34
N MET A 116 -8.21 -2.34 4.56
CA MET A 116 -7.06 -1.46 4.76
C MET A 116 -7.10 -0.77 6.12
N TYR A 117 -8.22 -0.15 6.48
CA TYR A 117 -8.36 0.62 7.72
C TYR A 117 -8.26 -0.26 8.97
N THR A 118 -8.73 -1.51 8.91
CA THR A 118 -8.62 -2.46 10.01
C THR A 118 -7.19 -2.96 10.16
N ALA A 119 -6.56 -3.35 9.05
CA ALA A 119 -5.21 -3.87 9.03
C ALA A 119 -4.16 -2.82 9.46
N ILE A 120 -4.27 -1.58 8.96
CA ILE A 120 -3.29 -0.51 9.22
C ILE A 120 -3.20 -0.13 10.71
N LYS A 121 -4.27 -0.35 11.48
CA LYS A 121 -4.30 -0.09 12.93
C LYS A 121 -3.38 -1.01 13.73
N GLN A 122 -2.98 -2.14 13.16
CA GLN A 122 -2.03 -3.06 13.78
C GLN A 122 -0.57 -2.65 13.51
N ALA A 123 -0.34 -1.74 12.55
CA ALA A 123 1.00 -1.26 12.22
C ALA A 123 1.56 -0.35 13.31
N ARG A 124 2.88 -0.41 13.54
CA ARG A 124 3.57 0.60 14.34
C ARG A 124 3.82 1.83 13.44
N LEU A 125 3.82 3.03 14.02
CA LEU A 125 4.06 4.28 13.28
C LEU A 125 5.32 4.24 12.40
N ASN A 126 6.40 3.66 12.91
CA ASN A 126 7.69 3.59 12.22
C ASN A 126 7.78 2.50 11.14
N ASP A 127 6.77 1.62 11.04
CA ASP A 127 6.81 0.54 10.06
C ASP A 127 6.56 1.02 8.61
N LYS A 128 5.90 2.18 8.44
CA LYS A 128 5.59 2.80 7.13
C LYS A 128 4.83 1.87 6.17
N PHE A 129 3.86 1.11 6.68
CA PHE A 129 3.12 0.10 5.91
C PHE A 129 1.93 0.60 5.10
N GLN A 130 1.57 1.88 5.14
CA GLN A 130 0.36 2.38 4.47
C GLN A 130 0.40 2.16 2.95
N ASP A 131 1.47 2.63 2.30
CA ASP A 131 1.66 2.46 0.84
C ASP A 131 1.81 0.97 0.47
N PRO A 132 2.66 0.16 1.15
CA PRO A 132 2.73 -1.28 0.90
C PRO A 132 1.40 -2.01 1.03
N LEU A 133 0.59 -1.68 2.04
CA LEU A 133 -0.72 -2.30 2.25
C LEU A 133 -1.70 -1.92 1.15
N TYR A 134 -1.69 -0.65 0.71
CA TYR A 134 -2.50 -0.23 -0.44
C TYR A 134 -2.13 -1.03 -1.70
N LEU A 135 -0.84 -1.10 -2.01
CA LEU A 135 -0.33 -1.85 -3.16
C LEU A 135 -0.68 -3.34 -3.06
N PHE A 136 -0.55 -3.94 -1.88
CA PHE A 136 -0.92 -5.32 -1.62
C PHE A 136 -2.39 -5.59 -2.00
N LEU A 137 -3.33 -4.79 -1.51
CA LEU A 137 -4.76 -4.96 -1.78
C LEU A 137 -5.11 -4.78 -3.27
N GLU A 138 -4.43 -3.85 -3.94
CA GLU A 138 -4.56 -3.66 -5.38
C GLU A 138 -4.01 -4.83 -6.19
N LEU A 139 -2.89 -5.43 -5.77
CA LEU A 139 -2.28 -6.60 -6.42
C LEU A 139 -3.12 -7.87 -6.19
N VAL A 140 -3.76 -7.99 -5.03
CA VAL A 140 -4.79 -9.00 -4.76
C VAL A 140 -5.96 -8.82 -5.72
N ARG A 141 -6.48 -7.58 -5.85
CA ARG A 141 -7.56 -7.27 -6.80
C ARG A 141 -7.16 -7.52 -8.26
N ALA A 142 -5.91 -7.30 -8.62
CA ALA A 142 -5.38 -7.59 -9.95
C ALA A 142 -5.14 -9.09 -10.20
N GLY A 143 -5.28 -9.94 -9.18
CA GLY A 143 -5.10 -11.39 -9.28
C GLY A 143 -3.64 -11.83 -9.43
N VAL A 144 -2.66 -10.99 -9.09
CA VAL A 144 -1.22 -11.30 -9.22
C VAL A 144 -0.52 -11.61 -7.90
N MET A 145 -1.26 -11.57 -6.79
CA MET A 145 -0.76 -11.87 -5.44
C MET A 145 -1.12 -13.32 -5.06
N HIS A 146 -0.32 -14.29 -5.49
CA HIS A 146 -0.53 -15.72 -5.21
C HIS A 146 0.81 -16.47 -5.09
N GLY A 147 0.79 -17.75 -4.69
CA GLY A 147 1.99 -18.60 -4.58
C GLY A 147 2.42 -19.31 -5.88
N HIS A 148 1.59 -19.31 -6.92
CA HIS A 148 1.88 -20.04 -8.16
C HIS A 148 3.03 -19.46 -9.00
N LEU A 149 3.72 -20.34 -9.72
CA LEU A 149 4.74 -19.99 -10.71
C LEU A 149 4.15 -19.26 -11.91
N TRP A 150 4.89 -18.28 -12.42
CA TRP A 150 4.52 -17.61 -13.67
C TRP A 150 4.76 -18.54 -14.86
N SER A 151 3.75 -18.70 -15.72
CA SER A 151 3.81 -19.56 -16.91
C SER A 151 4.17 -21.02 -16.62
N GLY A 152 3.90 -21.52 -15.40
CA GLY A 152 4.22 -22.89 -14.99
C GLY A 152 5.71 -23.20 -14.88
N ARG A 153 6.59 -22.18 -14.89
CA ARG A 153 8.05 -22.35 -14.88
C ARG A 153 8.66 -21.69 -13.66
N ALA A 154 9.55 -22.42 -12.98
CA ALA A 154 10.37 -21.86 -11.90
C ALA A 154 11.50 -21.00 -12.48
N PHE A 155 11.63 -19.76 -12.00
CA PHE A 155 12.77 -18.91 -12.29
C PHE A 155 13.81 -18.96 -11.16
N SER A 156 15.05 -18.56 -11.46
CA SER A 156 16.15 -18.58 -10.48
C SER A 156 15.90 -17.62 -9.32
N GLY A 157 16.34 -18.00 -8.13
CA GLY A 157 16.20 -17.21 -6.90
C GLY A 157 14.82 -17.29 -6.25
N GLY A 158 14.01 -18.29 -6.61
CA GLY A 158 12.85 -18.73 -5.84
C GLY A 158 13.22 -19.65 -4.65
N PRO A 159 12.21 -20.24 -3.98
CA PRO A 159 12.36 -21.20 -2.88
C PRO A 159 13.31 -22.36 -3.20
N SER A 160 14.21 -22.70 -2.27
CA SER A 160 15.28 -23.69 -2.53
C SER A 160 14.96 -25.09 -1.97
N PHE A 161 14.20 -25.16 -0.87
CA PHE A 161 13.89 -26.40 -0.15
C PHE A 161 12.37 -26.66 -0.09
N GLY A 162 12.01 -27.87 0.36
CA GLY A 162 10.62 -28.27 0.62
C GLY A 162 9.88 -28.88 -0.57
N THR A 163 8.65 -29.31 -0.31
CA THR A 163 7.69 -29.80 -1.32
C THR A 163 7.19 -28.65 -2.21
N ASP A 164 6.50 -28.97 -3.29
CA ASP A 164 5.95 -27.94 -4.19
C ASP A 164 4.95 -27.02 -3.47
N ASP A 165 4.16 -27.55 -2.52
CA ASP A 165 3.25 -26.75 -1.69
C ASP A 165 4.01 -25.83 -0.73
N GLU A 166 5.08 -26.32 -0.10
CA GLU A 166 5.94 -25.51 0.78
C GLU A 166 6.65 -24.41 0.00
N LYS A 167 7.11 -24.70 -1.22
CA LYS A 167 7.68 -23.70 -2.13
C LYS A 167 6.64 -22.67 -2.55
N SER A 168 5.40 -23.07 -2.85
CA SER A 168 4.31 -22.14 -3.15
C SER A 168 4.02 -21.20 -1.97
N CYS A 169 4.02 -21.72 -0.74
CA CYS A 169 3.88 -20.93 0.49
C CYS A 169 5.00 -19.90 0.62
N MET A 170 6.26 -20.35 0.52
CA MET A 170 7.43 -19.47 0.60
C MET A 170 7.41 -18.40 -0.49
N LEU A 171 7.03 -18.75 -1.72
CA LEU A 171 6.96 -17.81 -2.83
C LEU A 171 5.90 -16.73 -2.59
N LEU A 172 4.74 -17.08 -2.04
CA LEU A 172 3.73 -16.12 -1.63
C LEU A 172 4.29 -15.16 -0.56
N VAL A 173 4.95 -15.68 0.48
CA VAL A 173 5.61 -14.86 1.51
C VAL A 173 6.63 -13.90 0.90
N MET A 174 7.52 -14.40 0.03
CA MET A 174 8.51 -13.57 -0.65
C MET A 174 7.86 -12.44 -1.46
N ARG A 175 6.76 -12.71 -2.17
CA ARG A 175 6.02 -11.71 -2.96
C ARG A 175 5.39 -10.65 -2.07
N VAL A 176 4.68 -11.04 -1.01
CA VAL A 176 4.07 -10.12 -0.04
C VAL A 176 5.13 -9.21 0.57
N LEU A 177 6.24 -9.77 1.05
CA LEU A 177 7.28 -8.98 1.71
C LEU A 177 8.06 -8.09 0.73
N SER A 178 8.17 -8.47 -0.54
CA SER A 178 8.85 -7.66 -1.57
C SER A 178 8.16 -6.32 -1.89
N ILE A 179 6.93 -6.12 -1.43
CA ILE A 179 6.23 -4.82 -1.55
C ILE A 179 6.71 -3.83 -0.48
N VAL A 180 7.32 -4.29 0.60
CA VAL A 180 7.82 -3.42 1.67
C VAL A 180 9.18 -2.84 1.25
N PRO A 181 9.39 -1.52 1.35
CA PRO A 181 10.70 -0.94 1.10
C PRO A 181 11.71 -1.45 2.14
N LEU A 182 12.86 -1.94 1.69
CA LEU A 182 13.96 -2.37 2.56
C LEU A 182 14.86 -1.17 2.88
N ASN A 183 15.33 -1.06 4.13
CA ASN A 183 16.21 0.05 4.52
C ASN A 183 17.68 -0.23 4.15
N PHE A 184 18.22 0.55 3.22
CA PHE A 184 19.60 0.41 2.75
C PHE A 184 20.58 1.42 3.37
N LYS A 185 21.82 1.00 3.52
CA LYS A 185 23.01 1.86 3.61
C LYS A 185 23.30 2.42 2.20
N PRO A 186 23.95 3.59 2.08
CA PRO A 186 24.30 4.17 0.78
C PRO A 186 25.46 3.41 0.12
N GLN A 187 25.19 2.18 -0.33
CA GLN A 187 26.14 1.31 -1.00
C GLN A 187 25.45 0.47 -2.09
N PRO A 188 26.19 -0.01 -3.10
CA PRO A 188 25.63 -0.89 -4.11
C PRO A 188 25.10 -2.20 -3.53
N TRP A 189 24.07 -2.75 -4.17
CA TRP A 189 23.53 -4.08 -3.84
C TRP A 189 24.53 -5.16 -4.24
N SER A 190 24.88 -6.03 -3.27
CA SER A 190 25.85 -7.12 -3.45
C SER A 190 25.25 -8.52 -3.27
N ALA A 191 23.95 -8.60 -2.94
CA ALA A 191 23.29 -9.86 -2.63
C ALA A 191 22.67 -10.52 -3.87
N PRO A 192 22.21 -11.79 -3.77
CA PRO A 192 21.70 -12.53 -4.92
C PRO A 192 20.51 -11.88 -5.62
N LEU A 193 20.41 -12.10 -6.93
CA LEU A 193 19.28 -11.66 -7.76
C LEU A 193 18.20 -12.75 -7.81
N SER A 194 16.94 -12.38 -7.58
CA SER A 194 15.79 -13.27 -7.78
C SER A 194 15.03 -12.89 -9.04
N ARG A 195 15.14 -13.72 -10.10
CA ARG A 195 14.37 -13.54 -11.34
C ARG A 195 12.88 -13.75 -11.10
N GLU A 196 12.55 -14.67 -10.19
CA GLU A 196 11.18 -14.92 -9.75
C GLU A 196 10.52 -13.63 -9.19
N LEU A 197 11.23 -12.91 -8.32
CA LEU A 197 10.73 -11.64 -7.77
C LEU A 197 10.82 -10.49 -8.76
N LEU A 198 11.73 -10.50 -9.74
CA LEU A 198 11.78 -9.48 -10.78
C LEU A 198 10.52 -9.49 -11.66
N VAL A 199 9.99 -10.67 -11.99
CA VAL A 199 8.72 -10.78 -12.72
C VAL A 199 7.60 -10.14 -11.89
N PHE A 200 7.50 -10.52 -10.61
CA PHE A 200 6.49 -9.94 -9.72
C PHE A 200 6.64 -8.42 -9.56
N ASN A 201 7.87 -7.93 -9.40
CA ASN A 201 8.18 -6.50 -9.25
C ASN A 201 7.74 -5.68 -10.47
N SER A 202 7.68 -6.26 -11.67
CA SER A 202 7.13 -5.57 -12.85
C SER A 202 5.68 -5.13 -12.66
N PHE A 203 4.85 -5.97 -12.01
CA PHE A 203 3.47 -5.61 -11.64
C PHE A 203 3.45 -4.51 -10.58
N VAL A 204 4.28 -4.63 -9.54
CA VAL A 204 4.39 -3.64 -8.46
C VAL A 204 4.77 -2.27 -9.01
N ARG A 205 5.79 -2.19 -9.88
CA ARG A 205 6.25 -0.93 -10.48
C ARG A 205 5.22 -0.32 -11.42
N SER A 206 4.62 -1.16 -12.28
CA SER A 206 3.56 -0.71 -13.19
C SER A 206 2.39 -0.11 -12.42
N LEU A 207 1.92 -0.81 -11.38
CA LEU A 207 0.86 -0.34 -10.50
C LEU A 207 1.25 0.95 -9.76
N THR A 208 2.43 0.98 -9.11
CA THR A 208 2.88 2.14 -8.33
C THR A 208 2.93 3.40 -9.19
N ARG A 209 3.47 3.30 -10.41
CA ARG A 209 3.50 4.42 -11.37
C ARG A 209 2.10 4.85 -11.79
N ALA A 210 1.22 3.91 -12.11
CA ALA A 210 -0.15 4.23 -12.51
C ALA A 210 -0.92 4.94 -11.38
N LEU A 211 -0.77 4.47 -10.14
CA LEU A 211 -1.39 5.09 -8.97
C LEU A 211 -0.81 6.49 -8.69
N ARG A 212 0.51 6.65 -8.84
CA ARG A 212 1.17 7.95 -8.70
C ARG A 212 0.66 8.95 -9.73
N THR A 213 0.60 8.56 -11.00
CA THR A 213 0.02 9.38 -12.07
C THR A 213 -1.43 9.74 -11.77
N LEU A 214 -2.23 8.81 -11.24
CA LEU A 214 -3.62 9.08 -10.88
C LEU A 214 -3.73 10.13 -9.76
N LEU A 215 -2.89 10.08 -8.73
CA LEU A 215 -2.84 11.11 -7.67
C LEU A 215 -2.49 12.49 -8.23
N GLU A 216 -1.49 12.57 -9.11
CA GLU A 216 -1.06 13.82 -9.73
C GLU A 216 -2.14 14.40 -10.66
N VAL A 217 -2.78 13.56 -11.46
CA VAL A 217 -3.92 13.96 -12.31
C VAL A 217 -5.12 14.38 -11.47
N THR A 218 -5.37 13.73 -10.33
CA THR A 218 -6.43 14.12 -9.39
C THR A 218 -6.15 15.50 -8.78
N SER A 219 -4.90 15.76 -8.41
CA SER A 219 -4.44 17.07 -7.93
C SER A 219 -4.61 18.16 -8.98
N LEU A 220 -4.16 17.87 -10.22
CA LEU A 220 -4.32 18.78 -11.36
C LEU A 220 -5.80 19.06 -11.65
N ASN A 221 -6.65 18.04 -11.63
CA ASN A 221 -8.09 18.20 -11.86
C ASN A 221 -8.71 19.16 -10.84
N MET A 222 -8.36 19.01 -9.56
CA MET A 222 -8.84 19.90 -8.49
C MET A 222 -8.43 21.37 -8.71
N LEU A 223 -7.18 21.61 -9.11
CA LEU A 223 -6.68 22.96 -9.42
C LEU A 223 -7.35 23.56 -10.67
N LEU A 224 -7.51 22.78 -11.73
CA LEU A 224 -8.14 23.23 -12.98
C LEU A 224 -9.63 23.50 -12.82
N ARG A 225 -10.30 22.80 -11.90
CA ARG A 225 -11.72 23.05 -11.56
C ARG A 225 -11.92 24.27 -10.66
N SER A 226 -10.84 24.91 -10.21
CA SER A 226 -10.88 25.99 -9.22
C SER A 226 -11.42 25.55 -7.85
N ASP A 227 -11.41 24.25 -7.55
CA ASP A 227 -11.75 23.72 -6.22
C ASP A 227 -10.66 24.12 -5.21
N ALA A 228 -9.42 24.30 -5.68
CA ALA A 228 -8.28 24.80 -4.90
C ALA A 228 -7.62 25.99 -5.59
N ARG A 229 -6.91 26.82 -4.80
CA ARG A 229 -6.14 27.96 -5.31
C ARG A 229 -5.10 27.52 -6.32
N ARG A 230 -5.10 28.11 -7.52
CA ARG A 230 -4.09 27.82 -8.57
C ARG A 230 -2.75 28.51 -8.34
N ALA A 231 -2.78 29.79 -7.97
CA ALA A 231 -1.57 30.58 -7.74
C ALA A 231 -0.92 30.20 -6.41
N ARG A 232 -0.06 29.17 -6.43
CA ARG A 232 0.58 28.56 -5.26
C ARG A 232 2.10 28.49 -5.43
N ASP A 233 2.82 28.65 -4.33
CA ASP A 233 4.27 28.49 -4.19
C ASP A 233 4.67 27.15 -3.52
N ASP A 234 3.71 26.42 -2.95
CA ASP A 234 3.87 25.17 -2.20
C ASP A 234 3.53 23.90 -3.01
N LEU A 235 3.47 23.98 -4.35
CA LEU A 235 3.10 22.84 -5.21
C LEU A 235 4.02 21.62 -5.03
N LEU A 236 5.32 21.86 -4.86
CA LEU A 236 6.28 20.79 -4.61
C LEU A 236 6.00 20.09 -3.27
N ASP A 237 5.66 20.86 -2.23
CA ASP A 237 5.37 20.31 -0.89
C ASP A 237 4.09 19.48 -0.89
N ILE A 238 3.06 19.91 -1.64
CA ILE A 238 1.87 19.10 -1.88
C ILE A 238 2.27 17.80 -2.57
N THR A 239 2.99 17.89 -3.69
CA THR A 239 3.41 16.73 -4.48
C THR A 239 4.22 15.75 -3.65
N LEU A 240 5.14 16.20 -2.78
CA LEU A 240 5.95 15.36 -1.89
C LEU A 240 5.15 14.73 -0.74
N SER A 241 4.03 15.34 -0.35
CA SER A 241 3.15 14.83 0.72
C SER A 241 2.18 13.75 0.22
N LEU A 242 2.06 13.58 -1.10
CA LEU A 242 1.21 12.54 -1.69
C LEU A 242 1.89 11.16 -1.68
N PRO A 243 1.11 10.06 -1.55
CA PRO A 243 1.63 8.68 -1.56
C PRO A 243 2.38 8.26 -2.84
N PHE A 244 3.02 7.09 -2.77
CA PHE A 244 3.69 6.39 -3.89
C PHE A 244 4.88 7.14 -4.51
N GLN A 245 5.66 7.84 -3.69
CA GLN A 245 6.87 8.55 -4.12
C GLN A 245 8.01 7.63 -4.54
N SER A 246 8.08 6.46 -3.93
CA SER A 246 9.24 5.58 -4.02
C SER A 246 8.83 4.23 -4.61
N GLU A 247 9.62 3.75 -5.55
CA GLU A 247 9.50 2.39 -6.05
C GLU A 247 10.22 1.44 -5.10
N VAL A 248 9.60 0.29 -4.85
CA VAL A 248 10.22 -0.78 -4.07
C VAL A 248 10.99 -1.74 -4.96
N ASN A 249 12.10 -2.25 -4.45
CA ASN A 249 12.89 -3.28 -5.10
C ASN A 249 12.55 -4.66 -4.54
N THR A 250 13.16 -5.71 -5.10
CA THR A 250 12.92 -7.10 -4.68
C THR A 250 13.67 -7.50 -3.39
N GLY A 251 14.50 -6.60 -2.84
CA GLY A 251 15.47 -6.93 -1.81
C GLY A 251 14.85 -7.50 -0.53
N PHE A 252 13.68 -7.00 -0.12
CA PHE A 252 13.02 -7.50 1.09
C PHE A 252 12.56 -8.97 0.92
N GLY A 253 11.97 -9.30 -0.24
CA GLY A 253 11.60 -10.69 -0.54
C GLY A 253 12.82 -11.62 -0.59
N VAL A 254 13.97 -11.12 -1.08
CA VAL A 254 15.23 -11.87 -1.06
C VAL A 254 15.78 -12.04 0.36
N LEU A 255 15.69 -11.01 1.22
CA LEU A 255 16.07 -11.10 2.63
C LEU A 255 15.24 -12.17 3.36
N ALA A 256 13.92 -12.15 3.19
CA ALA A 256 13.02 -13.15 3.76
C ALA A 256 13.34 -14.57 3.26
N LYS A 257 13.64 -14.71 1.95
CA LYS A 257 14.07 -15.98 1.37
C LYS A 257 15.32 -16.51 2.06
N VAL A 258 16.36 -15.69 2.20
CA VAL A 258 17.63 -16.11 2.82
C VAL A 258 17.40 -16.56 4.27
N TYR A 259 16.61 -15.83 5.04
CA TYR A 259 16.24 -16.24 6.40
C TYR A 259 15.57 -17.63 6.43
N LEU A 260 14.51 -17.81 5.63
CA LEU A 260 13.72 -19.05 5.63
C LEU A 260 14.50 -20.25 5.08
N ASP A 261 15.30 -20.05 4.04
CA ASP A 261 16.16 -21.11 3.50
C ASP A 261 17.28 -21.47 4.48
N ALA A 262 17.91 -20.48 5.13
CA ALA A 262 18.94 -20.72 6.14
C ALA A 262 18.37 -21.53 7.31
N LEU A 263 17.20 -21.15 7.83
CA LEU A 263 16.53 -21.87 8.90
C LEU A 263 16.18 -23.30 8.49
N THR A 264 15.65 -23.49 7.27
CA THR A 264 15.33 -24.83 6.75
C THR A 264 16.58 -25.69 6.59
N HIS A 265 17.67 -25.11 6.11
CA HIS A 265 18.96 -25.80 5.96
C HIS A 265 19.54 -26.21 7.32
N ILE A 266 19.54 -25.31 8.32
CA ILE A 266 19.97 -25.61 9.69
C ILE A 266 19.11 -26.71 10.30
N ASN A 267 17.82 -26.75 9.98
CA ASN A 267 16.88 -27.78 10.41
C ASN A 267 16.88 -29.01 9.48
N ASN A 268 18.06 -29.47 9.08
CA ASN A 268 18.29 -30.67 8.28
C ASN A 268 17.50 -30.73 6.95
N GLY A 269 17.32 -29.58 6.30
CA GLY A 269 16.58 -29.47 5.04
C GLY A 269 15.06 -29.60 5.18
N THR A 270 14.52 -29.54 6.40
CA THR A 270 13.08 -29.64 6.68
C THR A 270 12.57 -28.38 7.36
N ARG A 271 11.31 -28.02 7.14
CA ARG A 271 10.71 -26.86 7.82
C ARG A 271 10.59 -27.10 9.33
N VAL A 272 10.70 -26.04 10.10
CA VAL A 272 10.34 -26.05 11.53
C VAL A 272 8.82 -26.23 11.64
N ARG A 273 8.37 -27.14 12.50
CA ARG A 273 6.94 -27.41 12.76
C ARG A 273 6.49 -26.98 14.15
N ASP A 274 7.38 -27.10 15.15
CA ASP A 274 7.15 -26.64 16.51
C ASP A 274 8.15 -25.51 16.82
N PRO A 275 7.68 -24.27 17.06
CA PRO A 275 8.57 -23.16 17.37
C PRO A 275 9.30 -23.31 18.71
N ASN A 276 8.84 -24.21 19.60
CA ASN A 276 9.39 -24.43 20.94
C ASN A 276 10.21 -25.72 21.05
N ALA A 277 10.40 -26.45 19.95
CA ALA A 277 11.24 -27.64 19.95
C ALA A 277 12.71 -27.30 20.27
N GLU A 278 13.42 -28.29 20.82
CA GLU A 278 14.82 -28.15 21.20
C GLU A 278 15.69 -27.72 19.99
N GLY A 279 16.56 -26.73 20.19
CA GLY A 279 17.47 -26.22 19.16
C GLY A 279 16.84 -25.24 18.15
N VAL A 280 15.51 -25.11 18.11
CA VAL A 280 14.83 -24.23 17.13
C VAL A 280 15.14 -22.76 17.37
N ARG A 281 15.25 -22.34 18.64
CA ARG A 281 15.58 -20.94 19.00
C ARG A 281 16.98 -20.58 18.52
N GLU A 282 17.95 -21.45 18.74
CA GLU A 282 19.33 -21.29 18.30
C GLU A 282 19.41 -21.30 16.77
N ALA A 283 18.65 -22.17 16.10
CA ALA A 283 18.58 -22.20 14.64
C ALA A 283 18.02 -20.90 14.03
N LYS A 284 16.98 -20.32 14.65
CA LYS A 284 16.42 -19.01 14.24
C LYS A 284 17.45 -17.89 14.43
N ALA A 285 18.15 -17.87 15.57
CA ALA A 285 19.18 -16.88 15.84
C ALA A 285 20.33 -16.97 14.82
N LEU A 286 20.78 -18.18 14.50
CA LEU A 286 21.82 -18.40 13.48
C LEU A 286 21.36 -18.00 12.08
N ALA A 287 20.10 -18.31 11.71
CA ALA A 287 19.54 -17.86 10.43
C ALA A 287 19.48 -16.32 10.31
N LEU A 288 19.19 -15.63 11.41
CA LEU A 288 19.25 -14.17 11.50
C LEU A 288 20.68 -13.62 11.37
N GLU A 289 21.68 -14.28 11.95
CA GLU A 289 23.10 -13.93 11.77
C GLU A 289 23.55 -14.08 10.32
N ILE A 290 23.14 -15.17 9.66
CA ILE A 290 23.39 -15.37 8.22
C ILE A 290 22.82 -14.22 7.39
N CYS A 291 21.66 -13.68 7.75
CA CYS A 291 21.11 -12.49 7.10
C CYS A 291 21.99 -11.24 7.32
N GLU A 292 22.58 -11.04 8.49
CA GLU A 292 23.48 -9.91 8.73
C GLU A 292 24.72 -9.98 7.85
N ASP A 293 25.33 -11.16 7.76
CA ASP A 293 26.52 -11.40 6.96
C ASP A 293 26.24 -11.31 5.46
N THR A 294 25.10 -11.83 5.01
CA THR A 294 24.71 -11.85 3.59
C THR A 294 24.33 -10.46 3.07
N PHE A 295 23.78 -9.59 3.92
CA PHE A 295 23.25 -8.28 3.52
C PHE A 295 23.96 -7.12 4.24
N PRO A 296 25.28 -6.92 4.03
CA PRO A 296 26.03 -5.86 4.72
C PRO A 296 25.52 -4.45 4.40
N GLY A 297 24.82 -4.29 3.27
CA GLY A 297 24.21 -3.04 2.82
C GLY A 297 22.80 -2.77 3.33
N VAL A 298 22.20 -3.69 4.07
CA VAL A 298 20.90 -3.48 4.71
C VAL A 298 21.14 -2.95 6.12
N LYS A 299 20.33 -1.96 6.53
CA LYS A 299 20.37 -1.42 7.89
C LYS A 299 19.61 -2.37 8.81
N MET A 300 20.28 -2.84 9.88
CA MET A 300 19.71 -3.73 10.89
C MET A 300 18.92 -4.92 10.30
N PRO A 301 19.57 -5.83 9.52
CA PRO A 301 18.88 -6.89 8.78
C PRO A 301 17.95 -7.76 9.63
N LYS A 302 18.33 -8.08 10.87
CA LYS A 302 17.49 -8.83 11.82
C LYS A 302 16.14 -8.14 12.09
N GLN A 303 16.18 -6.84 12.35
CA GLN A 303 14.97 -6.04 12.60
C GLN A 303 14.13 -5.86 11.32
N GLU A 304 14.76 -5.83 10.14
CA GLU A 304 14.03 -5.83 8.87
C GLU A 304 13.29 -7.16 8.69
N VAL A 305 13.88 -8.32 9.00
CA VAL A 305 13.18 -9.62 8.94
C VAL A 305 11.94 -9.61 9.83
N GLU A 306 12.07 -9.18 11.08
CA GLU A 306 10.93 -9.03 12.00
C GLU A 306 9.89 -8.03 11.48
N ARG A 307 10.31 -6.91 10.87
CA ARG A 307 9.39 -5.96 10.23
C ARG A 307 8.61 -6.65 9.11
N GLY A 308 9.28 -7.47 8.30
CA GLY A 308 8.62 -8.22 7.24
C GLY A 308 7.48 -9.06 7.78
N PHE A 309 7.73 -9.86 8.82
CA PHE A 309 6.70 -10.72 9.39
C PHE A 309 5.55 -9.96 10.07
N ARG A 310 5.81 -8.76 10.64
CA ARG A 310 4.71 -7.87 11.05
C ARG A 310 3.87 -7.39 9.87
N PHE A 311 4.49 -7.08 8.73
CA PHE A 311 3.73 -6.72 7.52
C PHE A 311 2.86 -7.88 7.02
N TRP A 312 3.38 -9.11 7.09
CA TRP A 312 2.62 -10.30 6.74
C TRP A 312 1.34 -10.44 7.60
N ASP A 313 1.42 -10.22 8.91
CA ASP A 313 0.24 -10.25 9.80
C ASP A 313 -0.83 -9.21 9.41
N ILE A 314 -0.37 -8.02 9.01
CA ILE A 314 -1.23 -6.93 8.55
C ILE A 314 -1.89 -7.30 7.22
N ALA A 315 -1.12 -7.83 6.26
CA ALA A 315 -1.63 -8.29 4.97
C ALA A 315 -2.66 -9.42 5.15
N LEU A 316 -2.37 -10.39 6.02
CA LEU A 316 -3.26 -11.50 6.33
C LEU A 316 -4.56 -11.03 7.01
N THR A 317 -4.48 -10.04 7.90
CA THR A 317 -5.67 -9.37 8.47
C THR A 317 -6.55 -8.78 7.36
N GLY A 318 -5.94 -8.07 6.41
CA GLY A 318 -6.65 -7.52 5.26
C GLY A 318 -7.33 -8.61 4.42
N MET A 319 -6.63 -9.70 4.12
CA MET A 319 -7.16 -10.85 3.38
C MET A 319 -8.34 -11.52 4.08
N ARG A 320 -8.22 -11.78 5.38
CA ARG A 320 -9.29 -12.38 6.19
C ARG A 320 -10.54 -11.50 6.19
N LEU A 321 -10.38 -10.18 6.28
CA LEU A 321 -11.53 -9.28 6.21
C LEU A 321 -12.17 -9.27 4.82
N LEU A 322 -11.37 -9.18 3.75
CA LEU A 322 -11.90 -9.27 2.39
C LEU A 322 -12.67 -10.58 2.16
N HIS A 323 -12.18 -11.70 2.69
CA HIS A 323 -12.86 -12.98 2.60
C HIS A 323 -14.19 -12.97 3.37
N SER A 324 -14.19 -12.45 4.60
CA SER A 324 -15.42 -12.34 5.40
C SER A 324 -16.51 -11.49 4.74
N GLU A 325 -16.11 -10.56 3.87
CA GLU A 325 -17.01 -9.68 3.11
C GLU A 325 -17.31 -10.19 1.70
N GLY A 326 -16.82 -11.39 1.32
CA GLY A 326 -17.02 -11.96 -0.02
C GLY A 326 -16.32 -11.20 -1.15
N ALA A 327 -15.31 -10.39 -0.82
CA ALA A 327 -14.58 -9.55 -1.76
C ALA A 327 -13.33 -10.23 -2.35
N VAL A 328 -13.06 -11.48 -1.96
CA VAL A 328 -11.96 -12.29 -2.51
C VAL A 328 -12.39 -13.76 -2.62
N LEU A 329 -11.81 -14.47 -3.58
CA LEU A 329 -12.06 -15.88 -3.82
C LEU A 329 -11.54 -16.75 -2.68
N ARG A 330 -12.24 -17.85 -2.40
CA ARG A 330 -11.91 -18.79 -1.33
C ARG A 330 -10.55 -19.44 -1.56
N GLU A 331 -10.27 -19.83 -2.79
CA GLU A 331 -9.01 -20.47 -3.19
C GLU A 331 -7.81 -19.57 -2.90
N LEU A 332 -8.00 -18.25 -2.97
CA LEU A 332 -6.92 -17.31 -2.69
C LEU A 332 -6.66 -17.18 -1.18
N ILE A 333 -7.70 -17.04 -0.34
CA ILE A 333 -7.50 -16.99 1.11
C ILE A 333 -6.92 -18.33 1.63
N ASP A 334 -7.31 -19.46 1.05
CA ASP A 334 -6.78 -20.77 1.43
C ASP A 334 -5.25 -20.84 1.20
N GLN A 335 -4.73 -20.20 0.15
CA GLN A 335 -3.27 -20.08 -0.06
C GLN A 335 -2.60 -19.25 1.04
N PHE A 336 -3.22 -18.16 1.49
CA PHE A 336 -2.68 -17.33 2.57
C PHE A 336 -2.70 -18.04 3.91
N GLU A 337 -3.78 -18.76 4.24
CA GLU A 337 -3.87 -19.55 5.48
C GLU A 337 -2.89 -20.73 5.47
N ALA A 338 -2.71 -21.40 4.32
CA ALA A 338 -1.70 -22.45 4.17
C ALA A 338 -0.28 -21.88 4.35
N ALA A 339 0.01 -20.72 3.74
CA ALA A 339 1.28 -20.05 3.91
C ALA A 339 1.51 -19.57 5.34
N GLU A 340 0.46 -19.13 6.04
CA GLU A 340 0.55 -18.77 7.46
C GLU A 340 0.85 -19.98 8.34
N ALA A 341 0.12 -21.08 8.16
CA ALA A 341 0.36 -22.31 8.90
C ALA A 341 1.77 -22.87 8.63
N TRP A 342 2.28 -22.67 7.41
CA TRP A 342 3.65 -23.00 7.06
C TRP A 342 4.66 -22.07 7.75
N LEU A 343 4.40 -20.76 7.73
CA LEU A 343 5.33 -19.72 8.18
C LEU A 343 5.41 -19.58 9.71
N ALA A 344 4.29 -19.70 10.41
CA ALA A 344 4.17 -19.35 11.83
C ALA A 344 5.25 -19.99 12.74
N PRO A 345 5.59 -21.28 12.62
CA PRO A 345 6.64 -21.89 13.44
C PRO A 345 8.05 -21.35 13.15
N MET A 346 8.29 -20.82 11.95
CA MET A 346 9.59 -20.37 11.46
C MET A 346 9.89 -18.91 11.73
N ARG A 347 8.91 -18.13 12.21
CA ARG A 347 9.10 -16.71 12.51
C ARG A 347 10.14 -16.51 13.63
N PRO A 348 10.97 -15.44 13.56
CA PRO A 348 11.96 -15.10 14.59
C PRO A 348 11.41 -15.02 16.00
#